data_AF-A0A3N2MH15-F1
#
_entry.id   AF-A0A3N2MH15-F1
#
_cell.length_a   1.000
_cell.length_b   1.000
_cell.length_c   1.000
_cell.angle_alpha   90.00
_cell.angle_beta   90.00
_cell.angle_gamma   90.00
#
_symmetry.space_group_name_H-M   'P 1'
#
loop_
_entity.id
_entity.type
_entity.pdbx_description
1 polymer ?
#
loop_
_entity_poly.entity_id
_entity_poly.type
_entity_poly.pdbx_seq_one_letter_code
_entity_poly.pdbx_strand_id
1 'polypeptide(L)'
;MVQFFCWFAFLFLWTYTTNTVALNAFDTPATENIVGIKDGDKTYASKNLLIGDSVLIVSHGHALVEGIKADGAFYPASTVVINGNDTIVKDHKITNDESGIAKAKFGNQISNVKSLNVDGKAIENCSDVSVVDYLSRIQGPFNLTEAAIVVQGADGKLSIEDATTHQISDAAKCSFATNTVLNSATPQYNDAGNWVGLLYAIQALGSVVWAILLPKFRSRKLSYSLSLLLAGIGFIMLAFISNQYLLFIAFILIGCGWAAMLAWPFTILTNSLTGGNIGAYLGLFNCTICVPQIIAALAGGWILSSLSNPGEIAPEYLMIVVAGISIIIGSVCVFFIKEKNSAKTAPVETPLESENI
;
A
#
# COMPACT_ATOMS: atom_id res chain seq x y z
N MET A 1 13.58 23.20 1.66
CA MET A 1 13.99 22.37 0.51
C MET A 1 14.58 21.03 0.92
N VAL A 2 15.70 20.98 1.67
CA VAL A 2 16.27 19.67 2.09
C VAL A 2 15.25 18.79 2.81
N GLN A 3 14.61 19.31 3.87
CA GLN A 3 13.58 18.58 4.62
C GLN A 3 12.42 18.11 3.73
N PHE A 4 12.04 18.90 2.72
CA PHE A 4 10.98 18.52 1.79
C PHE A 4 11.32 17.22 1.05
N PHE A 5 12.48 17.18 0.40
CA PHE A 5 12.90 16.00 -0.35
C PHE A 5 13.14 14.78 0.55
N CYS A 6 13.71 14.99 1.74
CA CYS A 6 13.95 13.88 2.67
C CYS A 6 12.64 13.26 3.17
N TRP A 7 11.70 14.06 3.69
CA TRP A 7 10.44 13.53 4.24
C TRP A 7 9.49 13.02 3.15
N PHE A 8 9.53 13.60 1.95
CA PHE A 8 8.89 13.02 0.77
C PHE A 8 9.42 11.61 0.48
N ALA A 9 10.75 11.46 0.43
CA ALA A 9 11.39 10.18 0.14
C ALA A 9 11.10 9.13 1.22
N PHE A 10 11.21 9.49 2.50
CA PHE A 10 10.94 8.56 3.60
C PHE A 10 9.48 8.10 3.64
N LEU A 11 8.52 8.94 3.25
CA LEU A 11 7.14 8.45 3.13
C LEU A 11 7.04 7.34 2.09
N PHE A 12 7.60 7.54 0.89
CA PHE A 12 7.60 6.51 -0.15
C PHE A 12 8.33 5.24 0.29
N LEU A 13 9.46 5.39 1.00
CA LEU A 13 10.12 4.23 1.61
C LEU A 13 9.12 3.44 2.48
N TRP A 14 8.47 4.08 3.45
CA TRP A 14 7.54 3.38 4.34
C TRP A 14 6.34 2.78 3.63
N THR A 15 5.80 3.46 2.62
CA THR A 15 4.64 2.98 1.86
C THR A 15 4.97 1.77 1.01
N TYR A 16 6.12 1.76 0.32
CA TYR A 16 6.40 0.80 -0.77
C TYR A 16 7.42 -0.27 -0.41
N THR A 17 8.09 -0.20 0.75
CA THR A 17 9.14 -1.15 1.15
C THR A 17 8.63 -2.59 1.20
N THR A 18 7.48 -2.84 1.86
CA THR A 18 7.02 -4.22 2.09
C THR A 18 6.73 -4.94 0.78
N ASN A 19 6.00 -4.28 -0.13
CA ASN A 19 5.69 -4.84 -1.43
C ASN A 19 6.93 -4.98 -2.32
N THR A 20 7.88 -4.04 -2.25
CA THR A 20 9.16 -4.15 -2.96
C THR A 20 9.95 -5.38 -2.50
N VAL A 21 10.03 -5.62 -1.19
CA VAL A 21 10.74 -6.78 -0.62
C VAL A 21 9.99 -8.08 -0.95
N ALA A 22 8.67 -8.10 -0.81
CA ALA A 22 7.82 -9.25 -1.13
C ALA A 22 7.95 -9.68 -2.60
N LEU A 23 7.98 -8.70 -3.51
CA LEU A 23 8.17 -8.92 -4.94
C LEU A 23 9.58 -9.43 -5.25
N ASN A 24 10.62 -8.75 -4.76
CA ASN A 24 11.99 -8.98 -5.21
C ASN A 24 12.68 -10.15 -4.51
N ALA A 25 12.34 -10.44 -3.25
CA ALA A 25 13.12 -11.33 -2.39
C ALA A 25 12.36 -12.55 -1.84
N PHE A 26 11.03 -12.60 -1.99
CA PHE A 26 10.19 -13.65 -1.42
C PHE A 26 9.29 -14.35 -2.45
N ASP A 27 9.46 -14.06 -3.75
CA ASP A 27 8.69 -14.68 -4.84
C ASP A 27 7.17 -14.68 -4.58
N THR A 28 6.67 -13.58 -4.02
CA THR A 28 5.28 -13.53 -3.56
C THR A 28 4.32 -13.61 -4.75
N PRO A 29 3.36 -14.54 -4.74
CA PRO A 29 2.42 -14.68 -5.85
C PRO A 29 1.50 -13.46 -5.95
N ALA A 30 1.07 -13.16 -7.17
CA ALA A 30 0.12 -12.10 -7.44
C ALA A 30 -1.32 -12.60 -7.41
N THR A 31 -2.25 -11.68 -7.17
CA THR A 31 -3.70 -11.87 -7.26
C THR A 31 -4.34 -10.68 -7.96
N GLU A 32 -5.50 -10.91 -8.58
CA GLU A 32 -6.30 -9.86 -9.19
C GLU A 32 -7.22 -9.24 -8.15
N ASN A 33 -7.16 -7.92 -8.01
CA ASN A 33 -8.13 -7.14 -7.23
C ASN A 33 -9.03 -6.35 -8.18
N ILE A 34 -10.33 -6.41 -7.91
CA ILE A 34 -11.33 -5.60 -8.60
C ILE A 34 -11.29 -4.19 -8.02
N VAL A 35 -11.10 -3.22 -8.89
CA VAL A 35 -11.08 -1.79 -8.56
C VAL A 35 -12.33 -1.06 -9.02
N GLY A 36 -13.22 -1.77 -9.73
CA GLY A 36 -14.47 -1.21 -10.21
C GLY A 36 -15.15 -2.05 -11.29
N ILE A 37 -16.18 -1.47 -11.91
CA ILE A 37 -16.85 -2.00 -13.10
C ILE A 37 -16.67 -1.00 -14.24
N LYS A 38 -16.27 -1.50 -15.40
CA LYS A 38 -16.26 -0.75 -16.66
C LYS A 38 -17.61 -0.90 -17.36
N ASP A 39 -18.11 0.19 -17.93
CA ASP A 39 -19.23 0.25 -18.88
C ASP A 39 -18.75 1.03 -20.10
N GLY A 40 -18.29 0.29 -21.13
CA GLY A 40 -17.54 0.89 -22.23
C GLY A 40 -16.28 1.61 -21.73
N ASP A 41 -16.19 2.92 -22.00
CA ASP A 41 -15.06 3.77 -21.61
C ASP A 41 -15.16 4.31 -20.17
N LYS A 42 -16.33 4.21 -19.53
CA LYS A 42 -16.54 4.71 -18.18
C LYS A 42 -16.20 3.64 -17.16
N THR A 43 -15.45 4.00 -16.11
CA THR A 43 -15.17 3.11 -14.98
C THR A 43 -15.80 3.67 -13.71
N TYR A 44 -16.59 2.84 -13.04
CA TYR A 44 -17.19 3.08 -11.73
C TYR A 44 -16.28 2.45 -10.68
N ALA A 45 -15.51 3.27 -9.97
CA ALA A 45 -14.35 2.84 -9.20
C ALA A 45 -14.67 2.72 -7.70
N SER A 46 -15.01 1.51 -7.27
CA SER A 46 -15.21 1.20 -5.86
C SER A 46 -14.76 -0.21 -5.51
N LYS A 47 -14.36 -0.39 -4.24
CA LYS A 47 -14.05 -1.70 -3.65
C LYS A 47 -15.30 -2.46 -3.22
N ASN A 48 -16.42 -1.76 -3.02
CA ASN A 48 -17.72 -2.38 -2.77
C ASN A 48 -18.73 -1.92 -3.82
N LEU A 49 -19.29 -2.89 -4.53
CA LEU A 49 -20.22 -2.66 -5.63
C LEU A 49 -21.46 -3.51 -5.42
N LEU A 50 -22.63 -2.91 -5.64
CA LEU A 50 -23.92 -3.57 -5.46
C LEU A 50 -24.81 -3.43 -6.70
N ILE A 51 -25.69 -4.39 -6.89
CA ILE A 51 -26.86 -4.25 -7.77
C ILE A 51 -28.00 -3.68 -6.92
N GLY A 52 -28.47 -2.49 -7.29
CA GLY A 52 -29.34 -1.68 -6.45
C GLY A 52 -28.69 -1.47 -5.08
N ASP A 53 -29.49 -1.61 -4.03
CA ASP A 53 -29.05 -1.32 -2.66
C ASP A 53 -29.06 -2.55 -1.75
N SER A 54 -29.14 -3.76 -2.34
CA SER A 54 -29.38 -4.98 -1.58
C SER A 54 -28.50 -6.17 -1.96
N VAL A 55 -27.96 -6.21 -3.19
CA VAL A 55 -27.16 -7.34 -3.66
C VAL A 55 -25.72 -6.90 -3.81
N LEU A 56 -24.88 -7.24 -2.83
CA LEU A 56 -23.44 -7.04 -2.92
C LEU A 56 -22.87 -7.99 -3.97
N ILE A 57 -22.09 -7.46 -4.91
CA ILE A 57 -21.46 -8.24 -6.00
C ILE A 57 -19.94 -8.16 -6.00
N VAL A 58 -19.38 -7.09 -5.44
CA VAL A 58 -17.94 -6.98 -5.13
C VAL A 58 -17.84 -6.54 -3.68
N SER A 59 -17.04 -7.25 -2.89
CA SER A 59 -16.74 -6.91 -1.50
C SER A 59 -15.24 -6.78 -1.31
N HIS A 60 -14.79 -5.62 -0.82
CA HIS A 60 -13.39 -5.33 -0.57
C HIS A 60 -12.46 -5.61 -1.76
N GLY A 61 -12.94 -5.42 -2.99
CA GLY A 61 -12.20 -5.69 -4.22
C GLY A 61 -12.20 -7.15 -4.69
N HIS A 62 -13.03 -8.01 -4.10
CA HIS A 62 -13.22 -9.39 -4.55
C HIS A 62 -14.65 -9.61 -5.06
N ALA A 63 -14.80 -10.20 -6.25
CA ALA A 63 -16.11 -10.54 -6.79
C ALA A 63 -16.74 -11.67 -5.95
N LEU A 64 -18.05 -11.54 -5.74
CA LEU A 64 -18.84 -12.56 -5.06
C LEU A 64 -19.40 -13.56 -6.09
N VAL A 65 -19.50 -14.81 -5.64
CA VAL A 65 -20.04 -15.94 -6.38
C VAL A 65 -21.55 -15.93 -6.26
N GLU A 66 -22.27 -15.85 -7.38
CA GLU A 66 -23.73 -16.03 -7.39
C GLU A 66 -24.10 -17.51 -7.32
N GLY A 67 -23.27 -18.35 -7.94
CA GLY A 67 -23.49 -19.78 -7.98
C GLY A 67 -22.41 -20.54 -8.73
N ILE A 68 -22.73 -21.79 -9.06
CA ILE A 68 -21.85 -22.68 -9.79
C ILE A 68 -22.55 -23.23 -11.01
N LYS A 69 -21.78 -23.45 -12.08
CA LYS A 69 -22.22 -24.20 -13.24
C LYS A 69 -21.63 -25.60 -13.17
N ALA A 70 -22.46 -26.62 -13.40
CA ALA A 70 -22.04 -28.02 -13.49
C ALA A 70 -22.86 -28.68 -14.61
N ASP A 71 -22.18 -29.38 -15.54
CA ASP A 71 -22.80 -30.01 -16.72
C ASP A 71 -23.75 -29.08 -17.49
N GLY A 72 -23.35 -27.82 -17.68
CA GLY A 72 -24.18 -26.83 -18.37
C GLY A 72 -25.30 -26.19 -17.51
N ALA A 73 -25.72 -26.83 -16.42
CA ALA A 73 -26.75 -26.33 -15.52
C ALA A 73 -26.19 -25.36 -14.47
N PHE A 74 -26.96 -24.33 -14.13
CA PHE A 74 -26.60 -23.33 -13.11
C PHE A 74 -27.31 -23.62 -11.79
N TYR A 75 -26.56 -23.54 -10.70
CA TYR A 75 -27.03 -23.74 -9.34
C TYR A 75 -26.64 -22.51 -8.50
N PRO A 76 -27.61 -21.71 -8.01
CA PRO A 76 -27.33 -20.66 -7.03
C PRO A 76 -26.63 -21.26 -5.81
N ALA A 77 -25.59 -20.61 -5.33
CA ALA A 77 -24.76 -21.14 -4.26
C ALA A 77 -24.19 -20.03 -3.37
N SER A 78 -24.43 -20.13 -2.07
CA SER A 78 -23.69 -19.35 -1.07
C SER A 78 -22.45 -20.10 -0.58
N THR A 79 -22.52 -21.43 -0.57
CA THR A 79 -21.48 -22.35 -0.12
C THR A 79 -21.38 -23.52 -1.10
N VAL A 80 -20.15 -23.83 -1.51
CA VAL A 80 -19.85 -24.96 -2.40
C VAL A 80 -18.74 -25.79 -1.77
N VAL A 81 -19.01 -27.08 -1.63
CA VAL A 81 -18.04 -28.08 -1.15
C VAL A 81 -17.86 -29.14 -2.23
N ILE A 82 -16.62 -29.38 -2.64
CA ILE A 82 -16.26 -30.47 -3.55
C ILE A 82 -15.60 -31.60 -2.77
N ASN A 83 -15.67 -32.82 -3.31
CA ASN A 83 -14.96 -33.99 -2.79
C ASN A 83 -15.27 -34.32 -1.31
N GLY A 84 -16.41 -33.84 -0.80
CA GLY A 84 -16.95 -34.10 0.53
C GLY A 84 -16.42 -33.20 1.66
N ASN A 85 -15.26 -32.57 1.51
CA ASN A 85 -14.64 -31.76 2.56
C ASN A 85 -13.93 -30.49 2.07
N ASP A 86 -13.78 -30.31 0.76
CA ASP A 86 -13.04 -29.19 0.21
C ASP A 86 -14.01 -28.04 -0.12
N THR A 87 -14.19 -27.15 0.84
CA THR A 87 -14.97 -25.93 0.63
C THR A 87 -14.23 -25.03 -0.33
N ILE A 88 -14.86 -24.71 -1.46
CA ILE A 88 -14.35 -23.82 -2.51
C ILE A 88 -14.98 -22.44 -2.41
N VAL A 89 -16.27 -22.39 -2.10
CA VAL A 89 -17.02 -21.14 -1.91
C VAL A 89 -17.66 -21.17 -0.53
N LYS A 90 -17.58 -20.06 0.20
CA LYS A 90 -18.23 -19.87 1.50
C LYS A 90 -18.70 -18.42 1.62
N ASP A 91 -19.96 -18.24 2.01
CA ASP A 91 -20.59 -16.92 2.14
C ASP A 91 -20.41 -16.07 0.86
N HIS A 92 -20.63 -16.70 -0.31
CA HIS A 92 -20.42 -16.14 -1.65
C HIS A 92 -18.96 -15.75 -1.98
N LYS A 93 -17.99 -16.05 -1.12
CA LYS A 93 -16.57 -15.76 -1.38
C LYS A 93 -15.83 -17.02 -1.81
N ILE A 94 -14.96 -16.90 -2.80
CA ILE A 94 -13.99 -17.95 -3.11
C ILE A 94 -13.03 -18.06 -1.93
N THR A 95 -12.84 -19.29 -1.46
CA THR A 95 -11.92 -19.59 -0.36
C THR A 95 -10.51 -19.82 -0.88
N ASN A 96 -9.53 -19.57 -0.02
CA ASN A 96 -8.12 -19.87 -0.29
C ASN A 96 -7.75 -21.25 0.25
N ASP A 97 -6.74 -21.87 -0.36
CA ASP A 97 -6.06 -23.04 0.17
C ASP A 97 -5.14 -22.67 1.36
N GLU A 98 -4.45 -23.68 1.89
CA GLU A 98 -3.50 -23.51 3.01
C GLU A 98 -2.31 -22.61 2.65
N SER A 99 -2.03 -22.42 1.37
CA SER A 99 -0.98 -21.53 0.86
C SER A 99 -1.48 -20.11 0.60
N GLY A 100 -2.75 -19.82 0.88
CA GLY A 100 -3.36 -18.50 0.64
C GLY A 100 -3.72 -18.24 -0.82
N ILE A 101 -3.72 -19.26 -1.68
CA ILE A 101 -4.08 -19.16 -3.11
C ILE A 101 -5.57 -19.46 -3.27
N ALA A 102 -6.27 -18.67 -4.07
CA ALA A 102 -7.70 -18.89 -4.35
C ALA A 102 -7.93 -20.27 -5.00
N LYS A 103 -8.85 -21.05 -4.44
CA LYS A 103 -9.15 -22.42 -4.91
C LYS A 103 -9.93 -22.47 -6.22
N ALA A 104 -10.47 -21.34 -6.67
CA ALA A 104 -11.19 -21.21 -7.94
C ALA A 104 -10.94 -19.83 -8.57
N LYS A 105 -11.14 -19.73 -9.87
CA LYS A 105 -11.10 -18.48 -10.64
C LYS A 105 -12.30 -18.43 -11.56
N PHE A 106 -12.94 -17.26 -11.67
CA PHE A 106 -14.04 -17.04 -12.61
C PHE A 106 -13.57 -17.28 -14.06
N GLY A 107 -14.41 -17.94 -14.86
CA GLY A 107 -14.07 -18.31 -16.23
C GLY A 107 -13.23 -19.58 -16.38
N ASN A 108 -12.73 -20.16 -15.29
CA ASN A 108 -11.97 -21.41 -15.30
C ASN A 108 -12.79 -22.58 -14.74
N GLN A 109 -12.57 -23.77 -15.31
CA GLN A 109 -13.11 -25.01 -14.74
C GLN A 109 -12.29 -25.43 -13.52
N ILE A 110 -12.99 -25.93 -12.51
CA ILE A 110 -12.41 -26.55 -11.32
C ILE A 110 -12.04 -27.99 -11.70
N SER A 111 -10.77 -28.31 -11.54
CA SER A 111 -10.24 -29.64 -11.86
C SER A 111 -10.51 -30.64 -10.73
N ASN A 112 -10.55 -31.94 -11.05
CA ASN A 112 -10.61 -33.03 -10.08
C ASN A 112 -11.85 -33.04 -9.16
N VAL A 113 -13.01 -32.64 -9.67
CA VAL A 113 -14.29 -32.73 -8.93
C VAL A 113 -14.87 -34.15 -9.07
N LYS A 114 -15.00 -34.87 -7.95
CA LYS A 114 -15.61 -36.22 -7.86
C LYS A 114 -16.98 -36.22 -7.20
N SER A 115 -17.23 -35.22 -6.36
CA SER A 115 -18.54 -34.97 -5.77
C SER A 115 -18.72 -33.48 -5.60
N LEU A 116 -19.96 -33.02 -5.70
CA LEU A 116 -20.33 -31.62 -5.62
C LEU A 116 -21.50 -31.46 -4.65
N ASN A 117 -21.34 -30.56 -3.68
CA ASN A 117 -22.38 -30.16 -2.75
C ASN A 117 -22.56 -28.64 -2.84
N VAL A 118 -23.79 -28.20 -3.08
CA VAL A 118 -24.19 -26.80 -3.19
C VAL A 118 -25.20 -26.51 -2.10
N ASP A 119 -24.86 -25.61 -1.17
CA ASP A 119 -25.70 -25.22 -0.02
C ASP A 119 -26.29 -26.43 0.75
N GLY A 120 -25.49 -27.47 0.95
CA GLY A 120 -25.89 -28.69 1.67
C GLY A 120 -26.52 -29.77 0.78
N LYS A 121 -26.85 -29.46 -0.49
CA LYS A 121 -27.48 -30.41 -1.43
C LYS A 121 -26.44 -31.03 -2.36
N ALA A 122 -26.43 -32.36 -2.42
CA ALA A 122 -25.58 -33.08 -3.37
C ALA A 122 -26.10 -32.90 -4.81
N ILE A 123 -25.19 -32.60 -5.74
CA ILE A 123 -25.47 -32.52 -7.17
C ILE A 123 -24.94 -33.79 -7.82
N GLU A 124 -25.80 -34.51 -8.55
CA GLU A 124 -25.45 -35.82 -9.14
C GLU A 124 -24.41 -35.70 -10.26
N ASN A 125 -24.53 -34.69 -11.14
CA ASN A 125 -23.56 -34.46 -12.19
C ASN A 125 -22.55 -33.37 -11.79
N CYS A 126 -21.27 -33.73 -11.77
CA CYS A 126 -20.17 -32.85 -11.35
C CYS A 126 -19.11 -32.69 -12.45
N SER A 127 -19.52 -32.81 -13.71
CA SER A 127 -18.68 -32.52 -14.88
C SER A 127 -18.62 -31.01 -15.14
N ASP A 128 -17.49 -30.52 -15.69
CA ASP A 128 -17.32 -29.14 -16.15
C ASP A 128 -17.68 -28.06 -15.11
N VAL A 129 -17.30 -28.29 -13.86
CA VAL A 129 -17.68 -27.43 -12.73
C VAL A 129 -16.94 -26.10 -12.78
N SER A 130 -17.64 -24.97 -12.73
CA SER A 130 -17.02 -23.61 -12.74
C SER A 130 -17.83 -22.62 -11.91
N VAL A 131 -17.16 -21.74 -11.16
CA VAL A 131 -17.81 -20.66 -10.41
C VAL A 131 -18.33 -19.56 -11.34
N VAL A 132 -19.45 -18.95 -10.96
CA VAL A 132 -20.14 -17.91 -11.74
C VAL A 132 -20.33 -16.68 -10.84
N ASP A 133 -19.87 -15.53 -11.30
CA ASP A 133 -20.07 -14.24 -10.63
C ASP A 133 -21.42 -13.62 -11.01
N TYR A 134 -21.91 -12.71 -10.17
CA TYR A 134 -23.16 -12.01 -10.39
C TYR A 134 -23.18 -11.21 -11.71
N LEU A 135 -22.10 -10.50 -12.04
CA LEU A 135 -22.08 -9.59 -13.19
C LEU A 135 -22.31 -10.34 -14.51
N SER A 136 -21.73 -11.54 -14.64
CA SER A 136 -21.86 -12.40 -15.81
C SER A 136 -23.29 -12.86 -16.11
N ARG A 137 -24.19 -12.75 -15.13
CA ARG A 137 -25.58 -13.27 -15.17
C ARG A 137 -26.62 -12.16 -15.33
N ILE A 138 -26.26 -10.90 -15.08
CA ILE A 138 -27.17 -9.77 -15.26
C ILE A 138 -27.45 -9.58 -16.75
N GLN A 139 -28.70 -9.28 -17.10
CA GLN A 139 -29.10 -8.95 -18.45
C GLN A 139 -29.90 -7.64 -18.45
N GLY A 140 -29.69 -6.83 -19.49
CA GLY A 140 -30.41 -5.56 -19.65
C GLY A 140 -29.96 -4.48 -18.65
N PRO A 141 -30.81 -3.45 -18.43
CA PRO A 141 -30.47 -2.34 -17.56
C PRO A 141 -30.52 -2.73 -16.08
N PHE A 142 -29.62 -2.16 -15.29
CA PHE A 142 -29.60 -2.33 -13.83
C PHE A 142 -29.05 -1.09 -13.13
N ASN A 143 -29.31 -0.98 -11.83
CA ASN A 143 -28.72 0.07 -11.00
C ASN A 143 -27.43 -0.47 -10.38
N LEU A 144 -26.31 0.20 -10.64
CA LEU A 144 -25.02 -0.07 -10.00
C LEU A 144 -24.82 0.91 -8.86
N THR A 145 -24.67 0.44 -7.63
CA THR A 145 -24.35 1.27 -6.47
C THR A 145 -22.89 1.09 -6.07
N GLU A 146 -22.13 2.18 -6.09
CA GLU A 146 -20.79 2.29 -5.51
C GLU A 146 -20.94 2.65 -4.03
N ALA A 147 -20.27 1.92 -3.13
CA ALA A 147 -20.31 2.22 -1.70
C ALA A 147 -18.91 2.21 -1.07
N ALA A 148 -18.63 3.16 -0.18
CA ALA A 148 -17.37 3.15 0.58
C ALA A 148 -17.43 2.09 1.69
N ILE A 149 -18.55 2.00 2.40
CA ILE A 149 -18.74 1.10 3.53
C ILE A 149 -19.98 0.26 3.29
N VAL A 150 -19.82 -1.06 3.44
CA VAL A 150 -20.92 -2.04 3.42
C VAL A 150 -20.75 -2.97 4.60
N VAL A 151 -21.75 -3.01 5.47
CA VAL A 151 -21.78 -3.93 6.62
C VAL A 151 -23.03 -4.78 6.51
N GLN A 152 -22.87 -6.09 6.73
CA GLN A 152 -23.99 -7.00 6.81
C GLN A 152 -24.43 -7.12 8.28
N GLY A 153 -25.65 -6.70 8.56
CA GLY A 153 -26.28 -6.84 9.87
C GLY A 153 -26.59 -8.29 10.23
N ALA A 154 -26.81 -8.57 11.51
CA ALA A 154 -27.19 -9.90 12.00
C ALA A 154 -28.55 -10.39 11.47
N ASP A 155 -29.37 -9.47 10.95
CA ASP A 155 -30.63 -9.74 10.25
C ASP A 155 -30.43 -10.05 8.75
N GLY A 156 -29.19 -10.06 8.27
CA GLY A 156 -28.83 -10.29 6.87
C GLY A 156 -28.97 -9.07 5.97
N LYS A 157 -29.43 -7.91 6.48
CA LYS A 157 -29.55 -6.67 5.70
C LYS A 157 -28.20 -5.98 5.56
N LEU A 158 -28.01 -5.29 4.45
CA LEU A 158 -26.83 -4.46 4.22
C LEU A 158 -27.10 -3.04 4.73
N SER A 159 -26.20 -2.51 5.56
CA SER A 159 -26.08 -1.08 5.79
C SER A 159 -24.99 -0.53 4.89
N ILE A 160 -25.33 0.53 4.15
CA ILE A 160 -24.47 1.11 3.13
C ILE A 160 -24.26 2.58 3.49
N GLU A 161 -23.01 3.03 3.49
CA GLU A 161 -22.65 4.43 3.75
C GLU A 161 -21.77 4.96 2.61
N ASP A 162 -21.88 6.27 2.38
CA ASP A 162 -21.24 7.00 1.26
C ASP A 162 -21.47 6.28 -0.08
N ALA A 163 -22.75 6.05 -0.41
CA ALA A 163 -23.17 5.36 -1.62
C ALA A 163 -23.60 6.31 -2.73
N THR A 164 -23.22 5.97 -3.97
CA THR A 164 -23.68 6.64 -5.19
C THR A 164 -24.22 5.59 -6.17
N THR A 165 -25.44 5.79 -6.66
CA THR A 165 -26.09 4.88 -7.60
C THR A 165 -26.05 5.43 -9.02
N HIS A 166 -25.76 4.55 -9.96
CA HIS A 166 -25.67 4.82 -11.38
C HIS A 166 -26.58 3.87 -12.16
N GLN A 167 -27.29 4.40 -13.15
CA GLN A 167 -28.09 3.57 -14.03
C GLN A 167 -27.23 3.07 -15.19
N ILE A 168 -27.07 1.75 -15.28
CA ILE A 168 -26.41 1.07 -16.39
C ILE A 168 -27.47 0.65 -17.39
N SER A 169 -27.24 0.97 -18.66
CA SER A 169 -28.24 0.72 -19.73
C SER A 169 -28.23 -0.73 -20.22
N ASP A 170 -27.08 -1.39 -20.19
CA ASP A 170 -26.90 -2.74 -20.71
C ASP A 170 -25.74 -3.45 -19.99
N ALA A 171 -26.07 -4.43 -19.14
CA ALA A 171 -25.10 -5.21 -18.40
C ALA A 171 -24.13 -6.01 -19.29
N ALA A 172 -24.49 -6.33 -20.54
CA ALA A 172 -23.62 -7.09 -21.44
C ALA A 172 -22.35 -6.31 -21.84
N LYS A 173 -22.34 -4.98 -21.67
CA LYS A 173 -21.17 -4.12 -21.90
C LYS A 173 -20.27 -3.99 -20.68
N CYS A 174 -20.70 -4.52 -19.54
CA CYS A 174 -19.96 -4.40 -18.30
C CYS A 174 -18.88 -5.46 -18.17
N SER A 175 -17.76 -5.06 -17.57
CA SER A 175 -16.69 -5.99 -17.17
C SER A 175 -16.02 -5.48 -15.90
N PHE A 176 -15.39 -6.37 -15.15
CA PHE A 176 -14.61 -5.95 -13.99
C PHE A 176 -13.37 -5.17 -14.44
N ALA A 177 -13.15 -4.01 -13.82
CA ALA A 177 -11.86 -3.34 -13.84
C ALA A 177 -10.97 -4.01 -12.79
N THR A 178 -9.87 -4.64 -13.20
CA THR A 178 -8.94 -5.32 -12.29
C THR A 178 -7.56 -4.70 -12.34
N ASN A 179 -6.85 -4.78 -11.21
CA ASN A 179 -5.42 -4.53 -11.11
C ASN A 179 -4.76 -5.74 -10.45
N THR A 180 -3.56 -6.08 -10.93
CA THR A 180 -2.75 -7.15 -10.37
C THR A 180 -1.95 -6.62 -9.18
N VAL A 181 -2.06 -7.26 -8.02
CA VAL A 181 -1.32 -6.90 -6.80
C VAL A 181 -0.67 -8.13 -6.18
N LEU A 182 0.27 -7.94 -5.26
CA LEU A 182 0.80 -9.06 -4.47
C LEU A 182 -0.27 -9.62 -3.52
N ASN A 183 -0.33 -10.94 -3.40
CA ASN A 183 -1.31 -11.61 -2.57
C ASN A 183 -0.87 -11.61 -1.09
N SER A 184 -1.46 -10.70 -0.31
CA SER A 184 -1.20 -10.55 1.12
C SER A 184 -1.70 -11.69 1.99
N ALA A 185 -2.51 -12.62 1.46
CA ALA A 185 -2.95 -13.81 2.20
C ALA A 185 -1.91 -14.94 2.20
N THR A 186 -0.82 -14.81 1.42
CA THR A 186 0.17 -15.88 1.28
C THR A 186 1.23 -15.86 2.37
N PRO A 187 1.78 -17.03 2.75
CA PRO A 187 2.93 -17.11 3.66
C PRO A 187 4.11 -16.26 3.21
N GLN A 188 4.40 -16.21 1.89
CA GLN A 188 5.50 -15.45 1.31
C GLN A 188 5.40 -13.96 1.61
N TYR A 189 4.20 -13.38 1.47
CA TYR A 189 3.97 -11.96 1.80
C TYR A 189 4.14 -11.70 3.30
N ASN A 190 3.67 -12.61 4.15
CA ASN A 190 3.81 -12.50 5.60
C ASN A 190 5.27 -12.59 6.04
N ASP A 191 6.04 -13.52 5.45
CA ASP A 191 7.47 -13.68 5.70
C ASP A 191 8.26 -12.44 5.24
N ALA A 192 7.90 -11.86 4.09
CA ALA A 192 8.45 -10.59 3.64
C ALA A 192 8.17 -9.46 4.63
N GLY A 193 6.94 -9.36 5.16
CA GLY A 193 6.57 -8.40 6.20
C GLY A 193 7.39 -8.55 7.48
N ASN A 194 7.56 -9.80 7.95
CA ASN A 194 8.41 -10.11 9.11
C ASN A 194 9.87 -9.70 8.85
N TRP A 195 10.37 -9.99 7.64
CA TRP A 195 11.73 -9.62 7.24
C TRP A 195 11.92 -8.11 7.19
N VAL A 196 10.95 -7.36 6.68
CA VAL A 196 10.96 -5.89 6.68
C VAL A 196 11.04 -5.35 8.10
N GLY A 197 10.35 -5.96 9.06
CA GLY A 197 10.51 -5.63 10.49
C GLY A 197 11.97 -5.79 10.96
N LEU A 198 12.63 -6.87 10.58
CA LEU A 198 14.06 -7.08 10.86
C LEU A 198 14.94 -6.05 10.15
N LEU A 199 14.65 -5.71 8.88
CA LEU A 199 15.38 -4.68 8.13
C LEU A 199 15.31 -3.32 8.83
N TYR A 200 14.15 -2.91 9.35
CA TYR A 200 14.03 -1.67 10.13
C TYR A 200 14.82 -1.72 11.44
N ALA A 201 14.90 -2.87 12.10
CA ALA A 201 15.78 -3.02 13.28
C ALA A 201 17.26 -2.83 12.90
N ILE A 202 17.71 -3.38 11.77
CA ILE A 202 19.07 -3.16 11.24
C ILE A 202 19.30 -1.68 10.87
N GLN A 203 18.30 -1.01 10.29
CA GLN A 203 18.37 0.43 10.00
C GLN A 203 18.48 1.27 11.27
N ALA A 204 17.81 0.89 12.36
CA ALA A 204 17.98 1.54 13.66
C ALA A 204 19.41 1.36 14.20
N LEU A 205 19.98 0.15 14.12
CA LEU A 205 21.38 -0.11 14.51
C LEU A 205 22.37 0.70 13.67
N GLY A 206 22.19 0.73 12.34
CA GLY A 206 22.98 1.57 11.44
C GLY A 206 22.89 3.05 11.81
N SER A 207 21.69 3.53 12.18
CA SER A 207 21.47 4.90 12.64
C SER A 207 22.23 5.22 13.93
N VAL A 208 22.25 4.30 14.91
CA VAL A 208 22.99 4.49 16.17
C VAL A 208 24.50 4.59 15.90
N VAL A 209 25.06 3.67 15.11
CA VAL A 209 26.48 3.69 14.75
C VAL A 209 26.82 4.98 14.02
N TRP A 210 26.00 5.38 13.05
CA TRP A 210 26.23 6.60 12.29
C TRP A 210 26.10 7.87 13.15
N ALA A 211 25.15 7.92 14.08
CA ALA A 211 24.97 9.04 15.01
C ALA A 211 26.21 9.27 15.90
N ILE A 212 26.92 8.21 16.29
CA ILE A 212 28.21 8.33 17.03
C ILE A 212 29.32 8.90 16.13
N LEU A 213 29.25 8.67 14.81
CA LEU A 213 30.21 9.17 13.84
C LEU A 213 29.93 10.62 13.42
N LEU A 214 28.67 11.05 13.40
CA LEU A 214 28.26 12.39 12.96
C LEU A 214 29.04 13.55 13.59
N PRO A 215 29.31 13.59 14.91
CA PRO A 215 30.08 14.67 15.55
C PRO A 215 31.56 14.69 15.14
N LYS A 216 32.11 13.59 14.60
CA LYS A 216 33.52 13.51 14.20
C LYS A 216 33.82 14.26 12.90
N PHE A 217 32.78 14.60 12.13
CA PHE A 217 32.94 15.37 10.91
C PHE A 217 33.12 16.86 11.21
N ARG A 218 34.17 17.47 10.65
CA ARG A 218 34.44 18.91 10.81
C ARG A 218 33.37 19.81 10.19
N SER A 219 32.69 19.33 9.15
CA SER A 219 31.65 20.07 8.43
C SER A 219 30.30 19.38 8.58
N ARG A 220 29.35 20.09 9.21
CA ARG A 220 27.96 19.65 9.37
C ARG A 220 27.25 19.46 8.03
N LYS A 221 27.51 20.36 7.08
CA LYS A 221 26.97 20.25 5.72
C LYS A 221 27.47 19.00 5.01
N LEU A 222 28.77 18.71 5.13
CA LEU A 222 29.36 17.52 4.50
C LEU A 222 28.83 16.24 5.13
N SER A 223 28.78 16.15 6.46
CA SER A 223 28.22 14.98 7.13
C SER A 223 26.74 14.80 6.79
N TYR A 224 25.95 15.88 6.73
CA TYR A 224 24.55 15.79 6.37
C TYR A 224 24.36 15.36 4.90
N SER A 225 25.04 16.00 3.95
CA SER A 225 24.97 15.64 2.53
C SER A 225 25.42 14.20 2.27
N LEU A 226 26.55 13.77 2.85
CA LEU A 226 27.04 12.39 2.72
C LEU A 226 26.02 11.38 3.25
N SER A 227 25.41 11.66 4.40
CA SER A 227 24.40 10.78 5.00
C SER A 227 23.18 10.60 4.09
N LEU A 228 22.68 11.70 3.51
CA LEU A 228 21.55 11.66 2.59
C LEU A 228 21.90 10.95 1.27
N LEU A 229 23.13 11.11 0.78
CA LEU A 229 23.62 10.39 -0.39
C LEU A 229 23.68 8.87 -0.14
N LEU A 230 24.22 8.46 1.01
CA LEU A 230 24.24 7.04 1.42
C LEU A 230 22.82 6.48 1.50
N ALA A 231 21.88 7.19 2.12
CA ALA A 231 20.49 6.76 2.16
C ALA A 231 19.88 6.65 0.76
N GLY A 232 20.14 7.60 -0.15
CA GLY A 232 19.69 7.51 -1.54
C GLY A 232 20.21 6.28 -2.28
N ILE A 233 21.47 5.92 -2.07
CA ILE A 233 22.05 4.66 -2.57
C ILE A 233 21.33 3.47 -1.94
N GLY A 234 21.08 3.48 -0.63
CA GLY A 234 20.32 2.44 0.07
C GLY A 234 18.90 2.24 -0.49
N PHE A 235 18.20 3.32 -0.84
CA PHE A 235 16.87 3.25 -1.46
C PHE A 235 16.96 2.59 -2.83
N ILE A 236 17.89 3.04 -3.68
CA ILE A 236 18.08 2.45 -5.01
C ILE A 236 18.48 0.97 -4.91
N MET A 237 19.32 0.61 -3.94
CA MET A 237 19.67 -0.79 -3.66
C MET A 237 18.44 -1.62 -3.28
N LEU A 238 17.59 -1.13 -2.38
CA LEU A 238 16.34 -1.80 -1.98
C LEU A 238 15.43 -2.08 -3.20
N ALA A 239 15.37 -1.18 -4.18
CA ALA A 239 14.54 -1.35 -5.36
C ALA A 239 14.95 -2.51 -6.28
N PHE A 240 16.23 -2.93 -6.26
CA PHE A 240 16.76 -3.90 -7.24
C PHE A 240 17.40 -5.15 -6.63
N ILE A 241 17.64 -5.19 -5.31
CA ILE A 241 18.24 -6.36 -4.67
C ILE A 241 17.18 -7.43 -4.41
N SER A 242 17.40 -8.61 -4.98
CA SER A 242 16.57 -9.81 -4.73
C SER A 242 17.05 -10.65 -3.53
N ASN A 243 18.32 -10.53 -3.13
CA ASN A 243 18.82 -11.30 -1.99
C ASN A 243 18.45 -10.63 -0.67
N GLN A 244 17.58 -11.29 0.11
CA GLN A 244 17.07 -10.77 1.38
C GLN A 244 18.15 -10.36 2.40
N TYR A 245 19.33 -10.98 2.39
CA TYR A 245 20.44 -10.66 3.30
C TYR A 245 21.26 -9.46 2.83
N LEU A 246 21.38 -9.25 1.52
CA LEU A 246 22.06 -8.06 0.97
C LEU A 246 21.26 -6.77 1.27
N LEU A 247 19.96 -6.88 1.53
CA LEU A 247 19.13 -5.75 1.99
C LEU A 247 19.60 -5.18 3.33
N PHE A 248 20.33 -5.94 4.16
CA PHE A 248 20.92 -5.38 5.39
C PHE A 248 21.88 -4.22 5.07
N ILE A 249 22.64 -4.32 3.99
CA ILE A 249 23.55 -3.24 3.56
C ILE A 249 22.72 -2.00 3.19
N ALA A 250 21.66 -2.19 2.40
CA ALA A 250 20.75 -1.10 2.02
C ALA A 250 20.18 -0.40 3.26
N PHE A 251 19.69 -1.15 4.25
CA PHE A 251 19.08 -0.57 5.46
C PHE A 251 20.09 0.09 6.41
N ILE A 252 21.34 -0.37 6.46
CA ILE A 252 22.42 0.35 7.16
C ILE A 252 22.66 1.72 6.51
N LEU A 253 22.72 1.78 5.18
CA LEU A 253 22.88 3.03 4.44
C LEU A 253 21.70 3.98 4.65
N ILE A 254 20.47 3.46 4.66
CA ILE A 254 19.24 4.21 5.00
C ILE A 254 19.35 4.79 6.43
N GLY A 255 19.87 3.99 7.37
CA GLY A 255 20.09 4.42 8.75
C GLY A 255 21.00 5.63 8.87
N CYS A 256 22.01 5.74 8.00
CA CYS A 256 22.89 6.90 7.98
C CYS A 256 22.11 8.19 7.68
N GLY A 257 21.24 8.18 6.66
CA GLY A 257 20.39 9.31 6.32
C GLY A 257 19.36 9.63 7.40
N TRP A 258 18.75 8.60 8.00
CA TRP A 258 17.78 8.77 9.10
C TRP A 258 18.41 9.49 10.30
N ALA A 259 19.56 9.02 10.78
CA ALA A 259 20.27 9.65 11.90
C ALA A 259 20.60 11.13 11.62
N ALA A 260 21.10 11.42 10.41
CA ALA A 260 21.48 12.78 10.03
C ALA A 260 20.27 13.71 9.85
N MET A 261 19.16 13.18 9.32
CA MET A 261 17.90 13.93 9.14
C MET A 261 17.26 14.32 10.47
N LEU A 262 17.43 13.52 11.52
CA LEU A 262 16.96 13.89 12.86
C LEU A 262 17.92 14.86 13.57
N ALA A 263 19.23 14.65 13.43
CA ALA A 263 20.22 15.44 14.17
C ALA A 263 20.47 16.84 13.61
N TRP A 264 20.76 16.97 12.31
CA TRP A 264 21.26 18.22 11.75
C TRP A 264 20.23 19.32 11.55
N PRO A 265 19.04 19.07 10.99
CA PRO A 265 18.04 20.12 10.73
C PRO A 265 17.62 20.83 12.01
N PHE A 266 17.37 20.05 13.07
CA PHE A 266 17.07 20.59 14.39
C PHE A 266 18.25 21.43 14.92
N THR A 267 19.47 20.90 14.85
CA THR A 267 20.69 21.64 15.28
C THR A 267 20.92 22.92 14.48
N ILE A 268 20.67 22.92 13.17
CA ILE A 268 20.82 24.10 12.30
C ILE A 268 19.77 25.14 12.65
N LEU A 269 18.53 24.71 12.89
CA LEU A 269 17.44 25.60 13.29
C LEU A 269 17.73 26.25 14.64
N THR A 270 18.00 25.46 15.68
CA THR A 270 18.20 25.98 17.04
C THR A 270 19.40 26.92 17.14
N ASN A 271 20.48 26.66 16.40
CA ASN A 271 21.63 27.57 16.33
C ASN A 271 21.36 28.89 15.58
N SER A 272 20.28 28.93 14.78
CA SER A 272 19.88 30.11 14.01
C SER A 272 18.85 30.97 14.74
N LEU A 273 18.30 30.49 15.86
CA LEU A 273 17.33 31.20 16.69
C LEU A 273 18.07 32.02 17.75
N THR A 274 17.96 33.34 17.68
CA THR A 274 18.52 34.28 18.67
C THR A 274 17.38 35.04 19.34
N GLY A 275 16.79 34.46 20.40
CA GLY A 275 15.68 35.06 21.17
C GLY A 275 14.32 35.10 20.45
N GLY A 276 13.23 35.26 21.21
CA GLY A 276 11.84 35.30 20.70
C GLY A 276 11.04 34.02 20.98
N ASN A 277 9.89 33.86 20.30
CA ASN A 277 8.97 32.71 20.47
C ASN A 277 9.56 31.41 19.90
N ILE A 278 10.53 30.79 20.61
CA ILE A 278 11.16 29.52 20.25
C ILE A 278 10.10 28.44 19.98
N GLY A 279 9.04 28.39 20.78
CA GLY A 279 7.91 27.47 20.58
C GLY A 279 7.22 27.60 19.22
N ALA A 280 7.05 28.83 18.70
CA ALA A 280 6.45 29.06 17.39
C ALA A 280 7.36 28.58 16.25
N TYR A 281 8.68 28.80 16.36
CA TYR A 281 9.65 28.31 15.38
C TYR A 281 9.78 26.77 15.39
N LEU A 282 9.70 26.15 16.57
CA LEU A 282 9.64 24.69 16.71
C LEU A 282 8.33 24.12 16.15
N GLY A 283 7.20 24.81 16.33
CA GLY A 283 5.93 24.45 15.70
C GLY A 283 6.01 24.48 14.17
N LEU A 284 6.59 25.54 13.59
CA LEU A 284 6.83 25.66 12.15
C LEU A 284 7.80 24.59 11.61
N PHE A 285 8.74 24.10 12.42
CA PHE A 285 9.64 23.02 12.03
C PHE A 285 8.88 21.72 11.74
N ASN A 286 7.85 21.38 12.51
CA ASN A 286 7.02 20.20 12.26
C ASN A 286 6.28 20.28 10.92
N CYS A 287 5.90 21.48 10.46
CA CYS A 287 5.33 21.64 9.13
C CYS A 287 6.30 21.19 8.02
N THR A 288 7.61 21.32 8.24
CA THR A 288 8.62 20.84 7.28
C THR A 288 8.74 19.31 7.23
N ILE A 289 8.14 18.60 8.20
CA ILE A 289 8.01 17.14 8.25
C ILE A 289 6.70 16.71 7.61
N CYS A 290 5.58 17.28 8.07
CA CYS A 290 4.25 16.82 7.68
C CYS A 290 3.83 17.26 6.27
N VAL A 291 4.14 18.49 5.84
CA VAL A 291 3.71 18.99 4.51
C VAL A 291 4.28 18.15 3.36
N PRO A 292 5.58 17.81 3.34
CA PRO A 292 6.12 16.93 2.31
C PRO A 292 5.49 15.53 2.32
N GLN A 293 5.15 15.00 3.50
CA GLN A 293 4.47 13.71 3.62
C GLN A 293 3.05 13.77 3.05
N ILE A 294 2.29 14.82 3.35
CA ILE A 294 0.95 15.00 2.74
C ILE A 294 1.06 15.07 1.22
N ILE A 295 2.03 15.82 0.69
CA ILE A 295 2.25 15.94 -0.75
C ILE A 295 2.65 14.60 -1.36
N ALA A 296 3.53 13.85 -0.71
CA ALA A 296 3.91 12.51 -1.16
C ALA A 296 2.70 11.56 -1.14
N ALA A 297 1.89 11.55 -0.08
CA ALA A 297 0.69 10.70 0.01
C ALA A 297 -0.31 10.99 -1.13
N LEU A 298 -0.53 12.28 -1.43
CA LEU A 298 -1.44 12.71 -2.50
C LEU A 298 -0.87 12.43 -3.90
N ALA A 299 0.44 12.62 -4.09
CA ALA A 299 1.10 12.40 -5.38
C ALA A 299 1.34 10.93 -5.68
N GLY A 300 1.49 10.07 -4.66
CA GLY A 300 1.89 8.68 -4.79
C GLY A 300 0.99 7.87 -5.72
N GLY A 301 -0.33 7.99 -5.58
CA GLY A 301 -1.29 7.31 -6.46
C GLY A 301 -1.19 7.73 -7.93
N TRP A 302 -0.97 9.03 -8.19
CA TRP A 302 -0.81 9.54 -9.55
C TRP A 302 0.51 9.10 -10.18
N ILE A 303 1.62 9.17 -9.44
CA ILE A 303 2.93 8.71 -9.91
C ILE A 303 2.90 7.21 -10.19
N LEU A 304 2.38 6.40 -9.26
CA LEU A 304 2.31 4.95 -9.42
C LEU A 304 1.42 4.56 -10.61
N SER A 305 0.26 5.21 -10.77
CA SER A 305 -0.63 4.98 -11.92
C SER A 305 0.05 5.31 -13.25
N SER A 306 0.79 6.41 -13.31
CA SER A 306 1.56 6.81 -14.50
C SER A 306 2.67 5.81 -14.86
N LEU A 307 3.22 5.11 -13.87
CA LEU A 307 4.26 4.08 -14.07
C LEU A 307 3.69 2.67 -14.27
N SER A 308 2.39 2.45 -14.06
CA SER A 308 1.78 1.12 -14.10
C SER A 308 1.28 0.76 -15.50
N ASN A 309 1.46 -0.50 -15.90
CA ASN A 309 0.87 -1.04 -17.12
C ASN A 309 -0.38 -1.88 -16.79
N PRO A 310 -1.42 -1.86 -17.64
CA PRO A 310 -2.60 -2.71 -17.45
C PRO A 310 -2.24 -4.20 -17.39
N GLY A 311 -2.72 -4.90 -16.36
CA GLY A 311 -2.52 -6.35 -16.18
C GLY A 311 -1.21 -6.75 -15.50
N GLU A 312 -0.26 -5.83 -15.34
CA GLU A 312 0.99 -6.08 -14.61
C GLU A 312 0.89 -5.68 -13.14
N ILE A 313 1.77 -6.23 -12.31
CA ILE A 313 1.90 -5.82 -10.91
C ILE A 313 2.38 -4.37 -10.90
N ALA A 314 1.71 -3.52 -10.11
CA ALA A 314 2.12 -2.12 -9.97
C ALA A 314 3.59 -2.03 -9.54
N PRO A 315 4.44 -1.24 -10.23
CA PRO A 315 5.89 -1.27 -10.02
C PRO A 315 6.31 -0.43 -8.81
N GLU A 316 5.97 -0.88 -7.61
CA GLU A 316 6.25 -0.17 -6.37
C GLU A 316 7.75 0.02 -6.08
N TYR A 317 8.60 -0.87 -6.61
CA TYR A 317 10.06 -0.71 -6.57
C TYR A 317 10.53 0.58 -7.27
N LEU A 318 9.84 1.04 -8.32
CA LEU A 318 10.15 2.32 -8.97
C LEU A 318 9.81 3.51 -8.08
N MET A 319 8.81 3.41 -7.20
CA MET A 319 8.51 4.45 -6.22
C MET A 319 9.65 4.60 -5.21
N ILE A 320 10.30 3.50 -4.84
CA ILE A 320 11.52 3.51 -4.03
C ILE A 320 12.68 4.19 -4.79
N VAL A 321 12.81 3.98 -6.10
CA VAL A 321 13.81 4.68 -6.93
C VAL A 321 13.52 6.19 -6.96
N VAL A 322 12.27 6.60 -7.16
CA VAL A 322 11.85 8.02 -7.10
C VAL A 322 12.21 8.63 -5.75
N ALA A 323 11.98 7.90 -4.65
CA ALA A 323 12.37 8.31 -3.32
C ALA A 323 13.90 8.43 -3.17
N GLY A 324 14.67 7.49 -3.71
CA GLY A 324 16.13 7.52 -3.73
C GLY A 324 16.68 8.74 -4.49
N ILE A 325 16.13 9.05 -5.66
CA ILE A 325 16.49 10.24 -6.43
C ILE A 325 16.11 11.51 -5.65
N SER A 326 14.93 11.54 -5.05
CA SER A 326 14.46 12.68 -4.24
C SER A 326 15.42 12.99 -3.09
N ILE A 327 15.82 12.01 -2.28
CA ILE A 327 16.74 12.26 -1.15
C ILE A 327 18.16 12.62 -1.63
N ILE A 328 18.60 12.17 -2.81
CA ILE A 328 19.85 12.62 -3.44
C ILE A 328 19.75 14.10 -3.84
N ILE A 329 18.62 14.55 -4.39
CA ILE A 329 18.38 15.99 -4.62
C ILE A 329 18.43 16.74 -3.28
N GLY A 330 17.84 16.18 -2.23
CA GLY A 330 17.95 16.69 -0.86
C GLY A 330 19.41 16.84 -0.39
N SER A 331 20.26 15.86 -0.67
CA SER A 331 21.71 15.90 -0.39
C SER A 331 22.40 17.07 -1.07
N VAL A 332 22.10 17.32 -2.35
CA VAL A 332 22.64 18.48 -3.08
C VAL A 332 22.13 19.80 -2.49
N CYS A 333 20.86 19.85 -2.09
CA CYS A 333 20.27 21.04 -1.47
C CYS A 333 20.94 21.44 -0.14
N VAL A 334 21.64 20.53 0.55
CA VAL A 334 22.36 20.84 1.80
C VAL A 334 23.43 21.92 1.59
N PHE A 335 24.08 21.95 0.43
CA PHE A 335 25.14 22.92 0.15
C PHE A 335 24.63 24.37 0.09
N PHE A 336 23.33 24.57 -0.17
CA PHE A 336 22.69 25.89 -0.20
C PHE A 336 22.27 26.41 1.18
N ILE A 337 22.40 25.62 2.26
CA ILE A 337 22.07 26.07 3.61
C ILE A 337 23.06 27.18 4.01
N LYS A 338 22.59 28.32 4.49
CA LYS A 338 23.46 29.37 5.05
C LYS A 338 23.54 29.18 6.56
N GLU A 339 24.69 28.71 7.05
CA GLU A 339 24.98 28.68 8.49
C GLU A 339 25.63 30.01 8.88
N LYS A 340 25.07 30.73 9.86
CA LYS A 340 25.79 31.83 10.51
C LYS A 340 26.82 31.23 11.45
N ASN A 341 28.06 31.72 11.40
CA ASN A 341 29.05 31.45 12.44
C ASN A 341 28.61 32.18 13.71
N SER A 342 27.72 31.60 14.50
CA SER A 342 27.33 32.20 15.78
C SER A 342 28.50 32.10 16.75
N ALA A 343 29.06 33.26 17.11
CA ALA A 343 29.83 33.38 18.35
C ALA A 343 28.96 32.89 19.51
N LYS A 344 29.59 32.25 20.51
CA LYS A 344 28.96 31.69 21.72
C LYS A 344 28.11 32.74 22.45
N THR A 345 26.81 32.80 22.14
CA THR A 345 25.83 33.43 23.03
C THR A 345 24.66 32.48 23.11
N ALA A 346 24.45 31.87 24.27
CA ALA A 346 23.33 30.97 24.51
C ALA A 346 22.01 31.73 24.31
N PRO A 347 20.99 31.13 23.67
CA PRO A 347 19.68 31.75 23.56
C PRO A 347 19.07 31.92 24.97
N VAL A 348 18.69 33.15 25.31
CA VAL A 348 17.92 33.48 26.52
C VAL A 348 16.45 33.41 26.15
N GLU A 349 15.69 32.55 26.83
CA GLU A 349 14.23 32.52 26.69
C GLU A 349 13.65 33.85 27.16
N THR A 350 12.77 34.43 26.35
CA THR A 350 11.96 35.57 26.77
C THR A 350 10.79 35.00 27.57
N PRO A 351 10.60 35.34 28.85
CA PRO A 351 9.49 34.82 29.64
C PRO A 351 8.16 35.21 28.98
N LEU A 352 7.17 34.32 29.05
CA LEU A 352 5.82 34.64 28.61
C LEU A 352 5.25 35.74 29.51
N GLU A 353 4.66 36.79 28.91
CA GLU A 353 4.00 37.90 29.63
C GLU A 353 2.88 37.46 30.60
N SER A 354 2.47 36.18 30.55
CA SER A 354 1.48 35.60 31.45
C SER A 354 2.01 35.25 32.85
N GLU A 355 3.31 35.37 33.13
CA GLU A 355 3.89 35.10 34.47
C GLU A 355 3.93 36.33 35.40
N ASN A 356 3.40 37.49 34.97
CA ASN A 356 3.36 38.73 35.77
C ASN A 356 1.94 39.26 36.04
N ILE A 357 0.96 38.38 36.24
CA ILE A 357 -0.37 38.76 36.78
C ILE A 357 -0.65 38.01 38.06
#